data_AF-A0A2E9WPD1-F1
#
_entry.id   AF-A0A2E9WPD1-F1
#
_cell.length_a   1.000
_cell.length_b   1.000
_cell.length_c   1.000
_cell.angle_alpha   90.00
_cell.angle_beta   90.00
_cell.angle_gamma   90.00
#
_symmetry.space_group_name_H-M   'P 1'
#
loop_
_entity.id
_entity.type
_entity.pdbx_description
1 polymer ?
#
loop_
_entity_poly.entity_id
_entity_poly.type
_entity_poly.pdbx_seq_one_letter_code
_entity_poly.pdbx_strand_id
1 'polypeptide(L)'
;MAVGAASVVVSQEFTKHAHAHLITMDAGLVWAHAKATLGELSSGPVDADNDARAASASVDGAKITLRVQQFDEGRTRISITARKWGLYDNAEAQRVLEKIKRGLR
;
A
#
# COMPACT_ATOMS: atom_id res chain seq x y z
N MET A 1 17.35 -17.74 11.95
CA MET A 1 15.95 -17.69 11.48
C MET A 1 15.91 -16.82 10.24
N ALA A 2 15.63 -17.41 9.07
CA ALA A 2 15.46 -16.64 7.84
C ALA A 2 14.01 -16.12 7.82
N VAL A 3 13.82 -14.86 8.19
CA VAL A 3 12.61 -14.13 7.82
C VAL A 3 12.68 -13.97 6.30
N GLY A 4 11.90 -14.78 5.57
CA GLY A 4 11.80 -14.64 4.13
C GLY A 4 11.32 -13.22 3.84
N ALA A 5 12.23 -12.38 3.33
CA ALA A 5 11.88 -11.12 2.72
C ALA A 5 11.05 -11.49 1.49
N ALA A 6 9.72 -11.52 1.65
CA ALA A 6 8.83 -11.41 0.53
C ALA A 6 9.05 -10.00 -0.02
N SER A 7 10.01 -9.88 -0.93
CA SER A 7 10.19 -8.68 -1.71
C SER A 7 8.87 -8.45 -2.44
N VAL A 8 8.12 -7.43 -2.02
CA VAL A 8 6.93 -7.01 -2.74
C VAL A 8 7.42 -6.54 -4.12
N VAL A 9 7.37 -7.42 -5.12
CA VAL A 9 7.83 -7.11 -6.47
C VAL A 9 6.87 -6.09 -7.07
N VAL A 10 7.33 -4.86 -7.17
CA VAL A 10 6.59 -3.77 -7.82
C VAL A 10 6.86 -3.86 -9.32
N SER A 11 6.07 -4.68 -10.01
CA SER A 11 6.16 -4.88 -11.46
C SER A 11 5.67 -3.63 -12.24
N GLN A 12 6.04 -3.49 -13.52
CA GLN A 12 5.51 -2.42 -14.38
C GLN A 12 3.97 -2.41 -14.44
N GLU A 13 3.34 -3.59 -14.33
CA GLU A 13 1.89 -3.70 -14.23
C GLU A 13 1.32 -3.02 -12.98
N PHE A 14 2.03 -3.04 -11.85
CA PHE A 14 1.63 -2.29 -10.66
C PHE A 14 1.56 -0.81 -10.98
N THR A 15 2.60 -0.24 -11.60
CA THR A 15 2.64 1.18 -11.97
C THR A 15 1.49 1.57 -12.91
N LYS A 16 1.09 0.68 -13.82
CA LYS A 16 0.00 0.93 -14.77
C LYS A 16 -1.38 0.96 -14.13
N HIS A 17 -1.60 0.15 -13.09
CA HIS A 17 -2.90 -0.03 -12.45
C HIS A 17 -2.99 0.55 -11.04
N ALA A 18 -1.90 1.12 -10.52
CA ALA A 18 -1.86 1.70 -9.20
C ALA A 18 -2.64 3.01 -9.15
N HIS A 19 -3.52 3.10 -8.15
CA HIS A 19 -4.06 4.36 -7.68
C HIS A 19 -2.99 5.05 -6.87
N ALA A 20 -2.46 6.16 -7.40
CA ALA A 20 -1.41 6.92 -6.77
C ALA A 20 -1.92 8.29 -6.29
N HIS A 21 -1.45 8.72 -5.12
CA HIS A 21 -1.74 10.04 -4.58
C HIS A 21 -0.50 10.66 -3.96
N LEU A 22 -0.39 11.99 -4.06
CA LEU A 22 0.65 12.76 -3.38
C LEU A 22 0.10 13.27 -2.05
N ILE A 23 0.88 13.09 -0.99
CA ILE A 23 0.56 13.51 0.38
C ILE A 23 1.70 14.43 0.83
N THR A 24 1.37 15.61 1.34
CA THR A 24 2.34 16.57 1.89
C THR A 24 2.69 16.19 3.33
N MET A 25 3.45 15.11 3.50
CA MET A 25 3.93 14.63 4.79
C MET A 25 5.19 13.78 4.59
N ASP A 26 5.97 13.62 5.65
CA ASP A 26 7.13 12.70 5.69
C ASP A 26 6.73 11.27 5.31
N ALA A 27 7.60 10.62 4.54
CA ALA A 27 7.36 9.29 4.00
C ALA A 27 7.38 8.20 5.10
N GLY A 28 8.13 8.40 6.18
CA GLY A 28 8.11 7.52 7.35
C GLY A 28 6.77 7.56 8.09
N LEU A 29 6.23 8.77 8.31
CA LEU A 29 4.90 8.96 8.89
C LEU A 29 3.79 8.36 8.02
N VAL A 30 3.82 8.63 6.70
CA VAL A 30 2.85 8.05 5.75
C VAL A 30 2.93 6.53 5.77
N TRP A 31 4.15 5.98 5.78
CA TRP A 31 4.37 4.53 5.83
C TRP A 31 3.82 3.89 7.11
N ALA A 32 4.16 4.44 8.28
CA ALA A 32 3.70 3.93 9.56
C ALA A 32 2.17 3.89 9.62
N HIS A 33 1.52 4.98 9.20
CA HIS A 33 0.06 5.07 9.19
C HIS A 33 -0.59 4.16 8.16
N ALA A 34 -0.05 4.12 6.93
CA ALA A 34 -0.60 3.27 5.87
C ALA A 34 -0.50 1.79 6.22
N LYS A 35 0.61 1.35 6.84
CA LYS A 35 0.78 -0.01 7.33
C LYS A 35 -0.20 -0.34 8.46
N ALA A 36 -0.38 0.57 9.43
CA ALA A 36 -1.35 0.38 10.52
C ALA A 36 -2.77 0.23 9.97
N THR A 37 -3.19 1.15 9.10
CA THR A 37 -4.51 1.12 8.46
C THR A 37 -4.71 -0.16 7.65
N LEU A 38 -3.70 -0.60 6.90
CA LEU A 38 -3.77 -1.84 6.13
C LEU A 38 -3.94 -3.07 7.04
N GLY A 39 -3.27 -3.08 8.21
CA GLY A 39 -3.43 -4.12 9.22
C GLY A 39 -4.83 -4.16 9.82
N GLU A 40 -5.45 -3.00 10.08
CA GLU A 40 -6.83 -2.94 10.58
C GLU A 40 -7.86 -3.43 9.55
N LEU A 41 -7.58 -3.23 8.25
CA LEU A 41 -8.46 -3.66 7.16
C LEU A 41 -8.23 -5.10 6.72
N SER A 42 -7.04 -5.63 7.01
CA SER A 42 -6.67 -6.97 6.55
C SER A 42 -7.46 -8.06 7.27
N SER A 43 -7.89 -9.06 6.52
CA SER A 43 -8.51 -10.28 7.06
C SER A 43 -7.47 -11.34 7.46
N GLY A 44 -6.17 -11.02 7.40
CA GLY A 44 -5.07 -11.95 7.59
C GLY A 44 -3.73 -11.24 7.82
N PRO A 45 -2.60 -11.96 7.83
CA PRO A 45 -1.30 -11.34 8.08
C PRO A 45 -0.95 -10.32 6.98
N VAL A 46 -0.39 -9.20 7.40
CA VAL A 46 0.21 -8.20 6.51
C VAL A 46 1.65 -8.59 6.25
N ASP A 47 1.98 -8.80 4.99
CA ASP A 47 3.34 -8.98 4.51
C ASP A 47 3.94 -7.60 4.24
N ALA A 48 4.92 -7.17 5.05
CA ALA A 48 5.47 -5.82 4.99
C ALA A 48 6.99 -5.83 4.86
N ASP A 49 7.48 -5.15 3.84
CA ASP A 49 8.88 -4.79 3.65
C ASP A 49 9.07 -3.33 4.11
N ASN A 50 9.64 -3.17 5.31
CA ASN A 50 9.83 -1.85 5.90
C ASN A 50 10.96 -1.05 5.21
N ASP A 51 11.92 -1.72 4.58
CA ASP A 51 13.02 -1.07 3.87
C ASP A 51 12.51 -0.50 2.54
N ALA A 52 11.77 -1.32 1.79
CA ALA A 52 11.12 -0.91 0.54
C ALA A 52 9.86 -0.05 0.74
N ARG A 53 9.37 0.08 1.99
CA ARG A 53 8.09 0.71 2.37
C ARG A 53 6.94 0.20 1.51
N ALA A 54 6.87 -1.12 1.40
CA ALA A 54 5.88 -1.82 0.61
C ALA A 54 5.18 -2.87 1.49
N ALA A 55 3.88 -3.03 1.30
CA ALA A 55 3.12 -4.05 2.01
C ALA A 55 2.12 -4.73 1.08
N SER A 56 1.79 -5.97 1.38
CA SER A 56 0.67 -6.67 0.77
C SER A 56 -0.20 -7.36 1.83
N ALA A 57 -1.51 -7.34 1.62
CA ALA A 57 -2.47 -7.92 2.54
C ALA A 57 -3.76 -8.33 1.81
N SER A 58 -4.55 -9.22 2.41
CA SER A 58 -5.89 -9.55 1.93
C SER A 58 -6.93 -8.68 2.61
N VAL A 59 -7.72 -7.94 1.84
CA VAL A 59 -8.84 -7.09 2.31
C VAL A 59 -10.08 -7.46 1.50
N ASP A 60 -11.17 -7.87 2.16
CA ASP A 60 -12.45 -8.19 1.53
C ASP A 60 -12.33 -9.18 0.33
N GLY A 61 -11.38 -10.12 0.44
CA GLY A 61 -11.06 -11.13 -0.59
C GLY A 61 -10.19 -10.62 -1.75
N ALA A 62 -9.81 -9.34 -1.77
CA ALA A 62 -8.84 -8.79 -2.71
C ALA A 62 -7.42 -8.77 -2.09
N LYS A 63 -6.41 -9.05 -2.91
CA LYS A 63 -5.00 -8.82 -2.54
C LYS A 63 -4.67 -7.35 -2.79
N ILE A 64 -4.47 -6.60 -1.73
CA ILE A 64 -3.98 -5.22 -1.75
C ILE A 64 -2.46 -5.24 -1.79
N THR A 65 -1.88 -4.42 -2.65
CA THR A 65 -0.45 -4.09 -2.64
C THR A 65 -0.31 -2.59 -2.49
N LEU A 66 0.42 -2.17 -1.46
CA LEU A 66 0.70 -0.79 -1.08
C LEU A 66 2.18 -0.49 -1.27
N ARG A 67 2.51 0.70 -1.75
CA ARG A 67 3.86 1.26 -1.71
C ARG A 67 3.85 2.72 -1.30
N VAL A 68 4.81 3.11 -0.46
CA VAL A 68 5.04 4.48 -0.05
C VAL A 68 6.44 4.89 -0.51
N GLN A 69 6.53 5.97 -1.30
CA GLN A 69 7.78 6.48 -1.84
C GLN A 69 7.91 7.97 -1.55
N GLN A 70 9.10 8.40 -1.15
CA GLN A 70 9.40 9.82 -1.12
C GLN A 70 9.41 10.35 -2.56
N PHE A 71 8.66 11.43 -2.80
CA PHE A 71 8.56 12.05 -4.12
C PHE A 71 9.46 13.28 -4.21
N ASP A 72 9.33 14.19 -3.24
CA ASP A 72 10.18 15.38 -3.07
C ASP A 72 10.30 15.72 -1.57
N GLU A 73 10.99 16.82 -1.23
CA GLU A 73 11.06 17.33 0.14
C GLU A 73 9.65 17.59 0.71
N GLY A 74 9.31 16.87 1.78
CA GLY A 74 8.00 16.95 2.42
C GLY A 74 6.82 16.38 1.61
N ARG A 75 7.07 15.72 0.48
CA ARG A 75 6.01 15.11 -0.35
C ARG A 75 6.25 13.62 -0.55
N THR A 76 5.20 12.86 -0.30
CA THR A 76 5.22 11.40 -0.37
C THR A 76 4.18 10.91 -1.35
N ARG A 77 4.56 9.99 -2.22
CA ARG A 77 3.66 9.27 -3.10
C ARG A 77 3.25 7.96 -2.45
N ILE A 78 1.95 7.79 -2.24
CA ILE A 78 1.34 6.50 -1.92
C ILE A 78 0.79 5.90 -3.21
N SER A 79 1.02 4.60 -3.44
CA SER A 79 0.52 3.86 -4.60
C SER A 79 -0.13 2.56 -4.14
N ILE A 80 -1.34 2.28 -4.60
CA ILE A 80 -2.12 1.11 -4.18
C ILE A 80 -2.71 0.40 -5.38
N THR A 81 -2.61 -0.92 -5.41
CA THR A 81 -3.41 -1.79 -6.29
C THR A 81 -4.22 -2.75 -5.44
N ALA A 82 -5.34 -3.23 -6.01
CA ALA A 82 -6.09 -4.35 -5.48
C ALA A 82 -6.29 -5.35 -6.62
N ARG A 83 -6.14 -6.65 -6.31
CA ARG A 83 -6.42 -7.73 -7.25
C ARG A 83 -7.38 -8.74 -6.62
N LYS A 84 -8.50 -9.01 -7.29
CA LYS A 84 -9.49 -10.00 -6.87
C LYS A 84 -9.72 -10.99 -8.01
N TRP A 85 -9.56 -12.28 -7.74
CA TRP A 85 -9.64 -13.35 -8.76
C TRP A 85 -8.78 -13.10 -10.01
N GLY A 86 -7.59 -12.54 -9.83
CA GLY A 86 -6.65 -12.24 -10.92
C GLY A 86 -6.93 -10.94 -11.69
N LEU A 87 -8.05 -10.27 -11.44
CA LEU A 87 -8.41 -8.99 -12.06
C LEU A 87 -8.12 -7.82 -11.13
N TYR A 88 -7.82 -6.66 -11.70
CA TYR A 88 -7.65 -5.43 -10.91
C TYR A 88 -8.99 -4.90 -10.43
N ASP A 89 -9.05 -4.59 -9.14
CA ASP A 89 -10.22 -3.99 -8.49
C ASP A 89 -9.91 -2.53 -8.15
N ASN A 90 -10.21 -1.63 -9.10
CA ASN A 90 -9.93 -0.21 -8.92
C ASN A 90 -10.77 0.41 -7.79
N ALA A 91 -11.98 -0.09 -7.58
CA ALA A 91 -12.88 0.44 -6.54
C ALA A 91 -12.35 0.11 -5.15
N GLU A 92 -11.87 -1.13 -4.94
CA GLU A 92 -11.28 -1.54 -3.67
C GLU A 92 -9.96 -0.82 -3.41
N ALA A 93 -9.09 -0.70 -4.42
CA ALA A 93 -7.83 0.05 -4.31
C ALA A 93 -8.09 1.50 -3.89
N GLN A 94 -9.07 2.16 -4.51
CA GLN A 94 -9.46 3.53 -4.19
C GLN A 94 -10.09 3.63 -2.80
N ARG A 95 -10.94 2.67 -2.40
CA ARG A 95 -11.53 2.63 -1.05
C ARG A 95 -10.47 2.54 0.04
N VAL A 96 -9.47 1.67 -0.14
CA VAL A 96 -8.35 1.53 0.81
C VAL A 96 -7.50 2.80 0.84
N LEU A 97 -7.21 3.39 -0.32
CA LEU A 97 -6.48 4.64 -0.42
C LEU A 97 -7.18 5.79 0.32
N GLU A 98 -8.50 5.92 0.14
CA GLU A 98 -9.30 6.93 0.82
C GLU A 98 -9.35 6.73 2.33
N LYS A 99 -9.36 5.49 2.82
CA LYS A 99 -9.25 5.21 4.27
C LYS A 99 -7.91 5.66 4.83
N ILE A 100 -6.81 5.33 4.16
CA ILE A 100 -5.46 5.77 4.58
C ILE A 100 -5.37 7.30 4.57
N LYS A 101 -5.89 7.97 3.54
CA LYS A 101 -5.88 9.44 3.47
C LYS A 101 -6.69 10.09 4.58
N ARG A 102 -7.80 9.48 5.02
CA ARG A 102 -8.64 10.04 6.09
C ARG A 102 -7.95 10.02 7.44
N GLY A 103 -7.14 9.00 7.73
CA GLY A 103 -6.40 8.92 9.00
C GLY A 103 -5.12 9.78 9.05
N LEU A 104 -4.72 10.37 7.91
CA LEU A 104 -3.59 11.30 7.80
C LEU A 104 -3.99 12.79 7.92
N ARG A 105 -5.27 13.07 8.18
CA ARG A 105 -5.79 14.43 8.35
C ARG A 105 -5.75 14.89 9.79
#